data_AF-A0A371XCQ1-F1
#
_entry.id   AF-A0A371XCQ1-F1
#
_cell.length_a   1.000
_cell.length_b   1.000
_cell.length_c   1.000
_cell.angle_alpha   90.00
_cell.angle_beta   90.00
_cell.angle_gamma   90.00
#
_symmetry.space_group_name_H-M   'P 1'
#
loop_
_entity.id
_entity.type
_entity.pdbx_description
1 polymer ?
#
loop_
_entity_poly.entity_id
_entity_poly.type
_entity_poly.pdbx_seq_one_letter_code
_entity_poly.pdbx_strand_id
1 'polypeptide(L)' 'MMMMTATAIPEDVFLSWLLAQPAGTNLVRAASAEIHRLGDYAGQHPGPQRLLEMFVELRNALERKSTKLQ' A
#
# COMPACT_ATOMS: atom_id res chain seq x y z
N MET A 1 -2.31 -31.02 -8.89
CA MET A 1 -0.84 -30.95 -9.04
C MET A 1 -0.58 -29.75 -9.94
N MET A 2 -0.05 -28.60 -9.52
CA MET A 2 0.70 -28.14 -8.35
C MET A 2 0.25 -26.69 -8.07
N MET A 3 -0.05 -26.34 -6.81
CA MET A 3 -0.29 -24.95 -6.40
C MET A 3 1.05 -24.21 -6.49
N MET A 4 1.23 -23.39 -7.53
CA MET A 4 2.19 -22.29 -7.48
C MET A 4 1.50 -21.19 -6.68
N THR A 5 1.67 -21.17 -5.36
CA THR A 5 1.45 -19.92 -4.63
C THR A 5 2.55 -18.99 -5.10
N ALA A 6 2.31 -18.27 -6.20
CA ALA A 6 3.12 -17.13 -6.56
C ALA A 6 3.09 -16.23 -5.33
N THR A 7 4.19 -16.20 -4.57
CA THR A 7 4.36 -15.24 -3.48
C THR A 7 4.29 -13.89 -4.17
N ALA A 8 3.10 -13.28 -4.18
CA ALA A 8 2.89 -12.02 -4.87
C ALA A 8 3.94 -11.04 -4.35
N ILE A 9 4.77 -10.52 -5.25
CA ILE A 9 5.79 -9.56 -4.84
C ILE A 9 5.08 -8.31 -4.33
N PRO A 10 5.65 -7.59 -3.35
CA PRO A 10 5.00 -6.43 -2.73
C PRO A 10 4.46 -5.41 -3.75
N GLU A 11 5.18 -5.22 -4.85
CA GLU A 11 4.80 -4.33 -5.94
C GLU A 11 3.50 -4.73 -6.63
N ASP A 12 3.28 -6.02 -6.90
CA ASP A 12 2.05 -6.52 -7.54
C ASP A 12 0.85 -6.37 -6.60
N VAL A 13 1.06 -6.62 -5.30
CA VAL A 13 0.03 -6.43 -4.27
C VAL A 13 -0.34 -4.94 -4.17
N PHE A 14 0.65 -4.06 -4.15
CA PHE A 14 0.45 -2.62 -4.10
C PHE A 14 -0.30 -2.09 -5.34
N LEU A 15 0.11 -2.52 -6.54
CA LEU A 15 -0.56 -2.11 -7.79
C LEU A 15 -1.99 -2.65 -7.85
N SER A 16 -2.21 -3.90 -7.45
CA SER A 16 -3.56 -4.49 -7.37
C SER A 16 -4.44 -3.71 -6.40
N TRP A 17 -3.90 -3.32 -5.24
CA TRP A 17 -4.61 -2.48 -4.28
C TRP A 17 -4.99 -1.13 -4.88
N LEU A 18 -4.07 -0.48 -5.60
CA LEU A 18 -4.31 0.84 -6.19
C LEU A 18 -5.38 0.78 -7.29
N LEU A 19 -5.34 -0.24 -8.14
CA LEU A 19 -6.31 -0.44 -9.23
C LEU A 19 -7.69 -0.83 -8.72
N ALA A 20 -7.78 -1.46 -7.54
CA ALA A 20 -9.05 -1.84 -6.92
C ALA A 20 -9.77 -0.68 -6.21
N GLN A 21 -9.16 0.51 -6.12
CA GLN A 21 -9.78 1.63 -5.41
C GLN A 21 -11.00 2.17 -6.17
N PRO A 22 -12.17 2.31 -5.50
CA PRO A 22 -13.33 2.96 -6.10
C PRO A 22 -13.04 4.40 -6.56
N ALA A 23 -13.77 4.86 -7.57
CA ALA A 23 -13.70 6.25 -8.01
C ALA A 23 -14.06 7.21 -6.87
N GLY A 24 -13.29 8.28 -6.71
CA GLY A 24 -13.49 9.26 -5.63
C GLY A 24 -12.94 8.84 -4.27
N THR A 25 -12.27 7.69 -4.17
CA THR A 25 -11.60 7.28 -2.93
C THR A 25 -10.58 8.32 -2.47
N ASN A 26 -10.65 8.70 -1.20
CA ASN A 26 -9.57 9.46 -0.57
C ASN A 26 -8.37 8.54 -0.35
N LEU A 27 -7.44 8.56 -1.30
CA LEU A 27 -6.24 7.72 -1.29
C LEU A 27 -5.32 7.98 -0.10
N VAL A 28 -5.30 9.19 0.47
CA VAL A 28 -4.52 9.51 1.68
C VAL A 28 -5.08 8.73 2.88
N ARG A 29 -6.40 8.76 3.06
CA ARG A 29 -7.09 8.01 4.12
C ARG A 29 -6.95 6.50 3.92
N ALA A 30 -7.12 6.03 2.69
CA ALA A 30 -7.01 4.61 2.36
C ALA A 30 -5.59 4.08 2.62
N ALA A 31 -4.56 4.77 2.14
CA ALA A 31 -3.16 4.40 2.39
C ALA A 31 -2.82 4.44 3.89
N SER A 32 -3.35 5.40 4.65
CA SER A 32 -3.13 5.48 6.10
C SER A 32 -3.69 4.27 6.85
N ALA A 33 -4.85 3.74 6.42
CA ALA A 33 -5.42 2.53 7.01
C ALA A 33 -4.57 1.28 6.72
N GLU A 34 -3.98 1.18 5.53
CA GLU A 34 -3.05 0.10 5.16
C GLU A 34 -1.76 0.17 5.98
N ILE A 35 -1.18 1.36 6.16
CA ILE A 35 0.01 1.59 7.00
C ILE A 35 -0.24 1.09 8.43
N HIS A 36 -1.40 1.42 9.01
CA HIS A 36 -1.74 0.98 10.36
C HIS A 36 -1.84 -0.55 10.43
N ARG A 37 -2.56 -1.17 9.49
CA ARG A 37 -2.73 -2.62 9.42
C ARG A 37 -1.41 -3.37 9.24
N LEU A 38 -0.52 -2.85 8.41
CA LEU A 38 0.79 -3.44 8.16
C LEU A 38 1.76 -3.17 9.32
N GLY A 39 1.62 -2.04 10.03
CA GLY A 39 2.39 -1.74 11.24
C GLY A 39 2.07 -2.69 12.40
N ASP A 40 0.83 -3.18 12.48
CA ASP A 40 0.41 -4.18 13.48
C ASP A 40 0.86 -5.60 13.12
N TYR A 41 1.42 -5.81 11.93
CA TYR A 41 1.89 -7.12 11.49
C TYR A 41 3.22 -7.48 12.17
N ALA A 42 3.16 -8.33 13.20
CA ALA A 42 4.32 -8.78 13.98
C ALA A 42 5.17 -9.88 13.30
N GLY A 43 4.94 -10.20 12.02
CA GLY A 43 5.66 -11.26 11.31
C GLY A 43 7.01 -10.80 10.75
N GLN A 44 8.06 -11.62 10.89
CA GLN A 44 9.42 -11.37 10.36
C GLN A 44 9.55 -11.58 8.84
N HIS A 45 8.52 -11.26 8.06
CA HIS A 45 8.58 -11.40 6.61
C HIS A 45 8.98 -10.07 5.94
N PRO A 46 9.96 -10.05 5.02
CA PRO A 46 10.41 -8.81 4.38
C PRO A 46 9.37 -8.21 3.41
N GLY A 47 8.43 -9.02 2.91
CA GLY A 47 7.37 -8.57 1.98
C GLY A 47 6.44 -7.51 2.57
N PRO A 48 5.80 -7.76 3.75
CA PRO A 48 4.99 -6.77 4.44
C PRO A 48 5.71 -5.45 4.77
N GLN A 49 7.00 -5.51 5.13
CA GLN A 49 7.80 -4.31 5.39
C GLN A 49 7.96 -3.46 4.13
N ARG A 50 8.28 -4.09 2.99
CA ARG A 50 8.40 -3.39 1.71
C ARG A 50 7.06 -2.77 1.30
N LEU A 51 5.96 -3.48 1.50
CA LEU A 51 4.62 -2.98 1.20
C LEU A 51 4.25 -1.77 2.07
N LEU A 52 4.62 -1.79 3.36
CA LEU A 52 4.45 -0.67 4.29
C LEU A 52 5.19 0.59 3.80
N GLU A 53 6.44 0.45 3.37
CA GLU A 53 7.23 1.55 2.81
C GLU A 53 6.54 2.20 1.61
N MET A 54 6.04 1.38 0.67
CA MET A 54 5.33 1.89 -0.52
C MET A 54 4.07 2.69 -0.16
N PHE A 55 3.30 2.23 0.84
CA PHE A 55 2.13 3.00 1.31
C PHE A 55 2.52 4.31 1.98
N VAL A 56 3.61 4.34 2.76
CA VAL A 56 4.15 5.58 3.36
C VAL A 56 4.59 6.56 2.27
N GLU A 57 5.32 6.08 1.26
CA GLU A 57 5.75 6.90 0.11
C GLU A 57 4.55 7.49 -0.65
N LEU A 58 3.53 6.68 -0.92
CA LEU A 58 2.30 7.11 -1.59
C LEU A 58 1.60 8.21 -0.80
N ARG A 59 1.35 7.99 0.50
CA ARG A 59 0.67 8.99 1.37
C ARG A 59 1.43 10.31 1.35
N ASN A 60 2.74 10.27 1.57
CA ASN A 60 3.58 11.47 1.59
C ASN A 60 3.57 12.19 0.23
N ALA A 61 3.55 11.46 -0.90
CA ALA A 61 3.46 12.05 -2.23
C ALA A 61 2.12 12.74 -2.47
N LEU A 62 1.01 12.13 -2.03
CA LEU A 62 -0.33 12.69 -2.15
C LEU A 62 -0.50 13.95 -1.28
N GLU A 63 0.02 13.93 -0.05
CA GLU A 63 0.01 15.09 0.85
C GLU A 63 0.80 16.26 0.27
N ARG A 64 2.02 16.03 -0.23
CA ARG A 64 2.81 17.07 -0.93
C ARG A 64 2.08 17.65 -2.14
N LYS A 65 1.36 16.82 -2.89
CA LYS A 65 0.57 17.30 -4.03
C LYS A 65 -0.57 18.21 -3.57
N SER A 66 -1.23 17.87 -2.47
CA SER A 66 -2.30 18.69 -1.88
C SER A 66 -1.79 20.07 -1.43
N THR A 67 -0.57 20.16 -0.89
CA THR A 67 0.00 21.44 -0.41
C THR A 67 0.46 22.37 -1.53
N LYS A 68 0.70 21.85 -2.75
CA LYS A 68 1.11 22.66 -3.92
C LYS A 68 -0.05 23.21 -4.75
N LEU A 69 -1.29 22.87 -4.37
CA LEU A 69 -2.52 23.27 -5.06
C LEU A 69 -3.33 24.31 -4.26
N GLN A 70 -2.76 24.84 -3.17
CA GLN A 70 -3.25 25.98 -2.38
C GLN A 70 -2.35 27.18 -2.63
#